data_AF-A0A074L422-F1
#
_entry.id   AF-A0A074L422-F1
#
_cell.length_a   1.000
_cell.length_b   1.000
_cell.length_c   1.000
_cell.angle_alpha   90.00
_cell.angle_beta   90.00
_cell.angle_gamma   90.00
#
_symmetry.space_group_name_H-M   'P 1'
#
loop_
_entity.id
_entity.type
_entity.pdbx_description
1 polymer ?
#
loop_
_entity_poly.entity_id
_entity_poly.type
_entity_poly.pdbx_seq_one_letter_code
_entity_poly.pdbx_strand_id
1 'polypeptide(L)'
;MATFEKNYIGKGIKVKDLDIIRVSISRETLEEIIKSHLVDYEGHEFMVFEVAALKEADQYGKTHTAYISKKVPAPKGSGKKKKDPKK
;
A
#
# COMPACT_ATOMS: atom_id res chain seq x y z
N MET A 1 12.98 -12.61 -1.83
CA MET A 1 11.53 -12.37 -1.72
C MET A 1 11.30 -10.89 -1.96
N ALA A 2 10.36 -10.50 -2.81
CA ALA A 2 9.98 -9.10 -2.94
C ALA A 2 9.25 -8.69 -1.66
N THR A 3 9.70 -7.63 -0.99
CA THR A 3 9.03 -7.10 0.20
C THR A 3 7.96 -6.13 -0.29
N PHE A 4 6.72 -6.30 0.16
CA PHE A 4 5.64 -5.37 -0.14
C PHE A 4 5.33 -4.54 1.10
N GLU A 5 5.44 -3.23 0.98
CA GLU A 5 5.04 -2.29 2.04
C GLU A 5 3.59 -1.86 1.82
N LYS A 6 2.81 -1.83 2.89
CA LYS A 6 1.42 -1.37 2.87
C LYS A 6 1.38 0.10 3.27
N ASN A 7 1.06 0.96 2.32
CA ASN A 7 0.93 2.40 2.54
C ASN A 7 -0.55 2.76 2.70
N TYR A 8 -0.90 3.53 3.72
CA TYR A 8 -2.26 4.03 3.91
C TYR A 8 -2.61 5.05 2.82
N ILE A 9 -3.79 4.90 2.20
CA ILE A 9 -4.25 5.79 1.11
C ILE A 9 -5.60 6.45 1.38
N GLY A 10 -6.29 6.06 2.45
CA GLY A 10 -7.57 6.67 2.82
C GLY A 10 -8.46 5.77 3.66
N LYS A 11 -9.68 6.25 3.89
CA LYS A 11 -10.73 5.51 4.60
C LYS A 11 -12.02 5.48 3.80
N GLY A 12 -12.78 4.43 4.02
CA GLY A 12 -14.07 4.19 3.39
C GLY A 12 -15.20 3.99 4.37
N ILE A 13 -16.42 4.08 3.85
CA ILE A 13 -17.65 3.78 4.55
C ILE A 13 -18.41 2.68 3.79
N LYS A 14 -18.88 1.66 4.51
CA LYS A 14 -19.83 0.69 3.95
C LYS A 14 -21.14 1.39 3.64
N VAL A 15 -21.61 1.26 2.40
CA VAL A 15 -22.92 1.78 1.99
C VAL A 15 -23.99 0.94 2.68
N LYS A 16 -25.00 1.59 3.26
CA LYS A 16 -26.09 0.87 3.94
C LYS A 16 -26.77 -0.08 2.97
N ASP A 17 -27.10 -1.27 3.46
CA ASP A 17 -27.87 -2.30 2.76
C ASP A 17 -27.22 -2.85 1.48
N LEU A 18 -25.96 -2.49 1.21
CA LEU A 18 -25.18 -2.97 0.07
C LEU A 18 -23.82 -3.48 0.53
N ASP A 19 -23.27 -4.47 -0.17
CA ASP A 19 -21.90 -4.93 0.06
C ASP A 19 -20.89 -4.09 -0.74
N ILE A 20 -21.01 -2.77 -0.58
CA ILE A 20 -20.19 -1.77 -1.26
C ILE A 20 -19.43 -0.96 -0.21
N ILE A 21 -18.12 -0.82 -0.41
CA ILE A 21 -17.29 0.09 0.39
C ILE A 21 -16.96 1.30 -0.47
N ARG A 22 -17.47 2.47 -0.07
CA ARG A 22 -17.16 3.74 -0.72
C ARG A 22 -15.88 4.31 -0.12
N VAL A 23 -14.80 4.32 -0.89
CA VAL A 23 -13.51 4.92 -0.52
C VAL A 23 -13.34 6.25 -1.24
N SER A 24 -12.75 7.23 -0.55
CA SER A 24 -12.33 8.49 -1.14
C SER A 24 -10.82 8.62 -1.04
N ILE A 25 -10.17 8.84 -2.17
CA ILE A 25 -8.73 9.05 -2.29
C ILE A 25 -8.53 10.50 -2.74
N SER A 26 -7.61 11.22 -2.11
CA SER A 26 -7.31 12.59 -2.51
C SER A 26 -6.63 12.60 -3.88
N ARG A 27 -6.76 13.71 -4.61
CA ARG A 27 -6.09 13.90 -5.89
C ARG A 27 -4.57 13.74 -5.75
N GLU A 28 -3.98 14.33 -4.70
CA GLU A 28 -2.55 14.29 -4.43
C GLU A 28 -2.04 12.84 -4.26
N THR A 29 -2.75 12.04 -3.45
CA THR A 29 -2.42 10.62 -3.25
C THR A 29 -2.59 9.84 -4.55
N LEU A 30 -3.63 10.11 -5.34
CA LEU A 30 -3.81 9.45 -6.63
C LEU A 30 -2.65 9.75 -7.60
N GLU A 31 -2.20 11.00 -7.68
CA GLU A 31 -1.06 11.40 -8.52
C GLU A 31 0.25 10.73 -8.06
N GLU A 32 0.49 10.59 -6.75
CA GLU A 32 1.64 9.87 -6.21
C GLU A 32 1.62 8.39 -6.56
N ILE A 33 0.44 7.78 -6.48
CA ILE A 33 0.23 6.36 -6.81
C ILE A 33 0.53 6.11 -8.29
N ILE A 34 -0.01 6.95 -9.18
CA ILE A 34 0.21 6.86 -10.63
C ILE A 34 1.71 6.96 -10.95
N LYS A 35 2.46 7.80 -10.23
CA LYS A 35 3.90 7.99 -10.47
C LYS A 35 4.79 6.82 -10.02
N SER A 36 4.37 6.02 -9.04
CA SER A 36 5.33 5.17 -8.31
C SER A 36 4.81 3.86 -7.72
N HIS A 37 3.51 3.59 -7.81
CA HIS A 37 2.87 2.44 -7.16
C HIS A 37 2.01 1.60 -8.11
N LEU A 38 2.00 1.92 -9.41
CA LEU A 38 1.36 1.07 -10.41
C LEU A 38 2.16 -0.21 -10.60
N VAL A 39 1.42 -1.30 -10.81
CA VAL A 39 1.96 -2.62 -11.06
C VAL A 39 1.68 -2.97 -12.52
N ASP A 40 2.73 -3.19 -13.29
CA ASP A 40 2.60 -3.76 -14.64
C ASP A 40 2.15 -5.21 -14.57
N TYR A 41 1.06 -5.50 -15.27
CA TYR A 41 0.58 -6.85 -15.52
C TYR A 41 0.11 -6.94 -16.98
N GLU A 42 0.71 -7.83 -17.75
CA GLU A 42 0.38 -8.04 -19.18
C GLU A 42 0.44 -6.77 -20.04
N GLY A 43 1.36 -5.85 -19.74
CA GLY A 43 1.52 -4.59 -20.48
C GLY A 43 0.50 -3.51 -20.10
N HIS A 44 -0.29 -3.74 -19.06
CA HIS A 44 -1.21 -2.77 -18.48
C HIS A 44 -0.78 -2.41 -17.06
N GLU A 45 -0.88 -1.13 -16.72
CA GLU A 45 -0.57 -0.62 -15.39
C GLU A 45 -1.82 -0.66 -14.49
N PHE A 46 -1.70 -1.28 -13.32
CA PHE A 46 -2.79 -1.41 -12.36
C PHE A 46 -2.46 -0.77 -11.03
N MET A 47 -3.44 -0.06 -10.47
CA MET A 47 -3.44 0.34 -9.06
C MET A 47 -4.03 -0.79 -8.22
N VAL A 48 -3.19 -1.49 -7.46
CA VAL A 48 -3.62 -2.59 -6.59
C VAL A 48 -3.71 -2.11 -5.14
N PHE A 49 -4.91 -2.05 -4.59
CA PHE A 49 -5.14 -1.64 -3.21
C PHE A 49 -6.05 -2.62 -2.47
N GLU A 50 -5.89 -2.66 -1.15
CA GLU A 50 -6.65 -3.49 -0.24
C GLU A 50 -7.54 -2.60 0.63
N VAL A 51 -8.71 -3.11 0.99
CA VAL A 51 -9.63 -2.45 1.92
C VAL A 51 -9.88 -3.37 3.11
N ALA A 52 -9.56 -2.89 4.31
CA ALA A 52 -9.70 -3.64 5.56
C ALA A 52 -10.80 -3.02 6.43
N ALA A 53 -11.66 -3.85 6.99
CA ALA A 53 -12.65 -3.42 7.98
C ALA A 53 -11.96 -3.01 9.29
N LEU A 54 -12.43 -1.91 9.88
CA LEU A 54 -12.04 -1.48 11.22
C LEU A 54 -12.82 -2.27 12.28
N LYS A 55 -12.20 -2.49 13.44
CA LYS A 55 -12.87 -3.12 14.59
C LYS A 55 -14.06 -2.29 15.07
N GLU A 56 -13.85 -0.98 15.12
CA GLU A 56 -14.87 0.01 15.47
C GLU A 56 -14.81 1.15 14.45
N ALA A 57 -15.96 1.78 14.20
CA ALA A 57 -15.99 2.95 13.34
C ALA A 57 -15.15 4.08 13.95
N ASP A 58 -14.50 4.89 13.11
CA ASP A 58 -13.81 6.07 13.62
C ASP A 58 -14.78 7.20 14.01
N GLN A 59 -14.23 8.27 14.59
CA GLN A 59 -15.00 9.45 15.03
C GLN A 59 -15.79 10.15 13.90
N TYR A 60 -15.50 9.84 12.64
CA TYR A 60 -16.19 10.38 11.46
C TYR A 60 -17.10 9.34 10.78
N GLY A 61 -17.33 8.19 11.43
CA GLY A 61 -18.19 7.12 10.95
C GLY A 61 -17.57 6.27 9.82
N LYS A 62 -16.25 6.36 9.60
CA LYS A 62 -15.58 5.48 8.63
C LYS A 62 -15.44 4.09 9.22
N THR A 63 -15.74 3.09 8.41
CA THR A 63 -15.78 1.67 8.82
C THR A 63 -14.65 0.86 8.22
N HIS A 64 -13.96 1.38 7.21
CA HIS A 64 -12.90 0.68 6.50
C HIS A 64 -11.69 1.58 6.27
N THR A 65 -10.53 0.96 6.15
CA THR A 65 -9.25 1.60 5.79
C THR A 65 -8.74 1.01 4.49
N ALA A 66 -8.22 1.87 3.61
CA ALA A 66 -7.63 1.46 2.34
C ALA A 66 -6.10 1.59 2.37
N TYR A 67 -5.42 0.60 1.79
CA TYR A 67 -3.96 0.52 1.70
C TYR A 67 -3.52 0.20 0.28
N ILE A 68 -2.42 0.78 -0.18
CA ILE A 68 -1.76 0.36 -1.42
C ILE A 68 -0.53 -0.49 -1.11
N SER A 69 -0.32 -1.54 -1.91
CA SER A 69 0.88 -2.37 -1.82
C SER A 69 1.98 -1.80 -2.72
N LYS A 70 3.11 -1.40 -2.12
CA LYS A 70 4.31 -0.99 -2.86
C LYS A 70 5.31 -2.14 -2.92
N LYS A 71 5.80 -2.47 -4.12
CA LYS A 71 6.94 -3.38 -4.25
C LYS A 71 8.23 -2.64 -3.85
N VAL A 72 8.81 -3.02 -2.72
CA VAL A 72 10.10 -2.48 -2.27
C VAL A 72 11.23 -3.31 -2.87
N PRO A 73 12.22 -2.69 -3.53
CA PRO A 73 13.39 -3.42 -3.97
C PRO A 73 14.12 -4.01 -2.76
N ALA A 74 14.49 -5.29 -2.85
CA ALA A 74 15.20 -5.96 -1.76
C ALA A 74 16.46 -5.15 -1.39
N PRO A 75 16.79 -5.02 -0.09
CA PRO A 75 17.99 -4.30 0.33
C PRO A 75 19.20 -4.93 -0.36
N LYS A 76 19.93 -4.13 -1.15
CA LYS A 76 21.22 -4.55 -1.72
C LYS A 76 22.13 -4.87 -0.54
N GLY A 77 22.43 -6.16 -0.37
CA GLY A 77 23.21 -6.66 0.74
C GLY A 77 24.48 -5.85 0.95
N SER A 78 24.68 -5.41 2.18
CA SER A 78 25.94 -4.97 2.72
C SER A 78 27.01 -6.03 2.44
N GLY A 79 27.94 -5.73 1.55
CA GLY A 79 29.11 -6.57 1.32
C GLY A 79 29.84 -6.79 2.65
N LYS A 80 29.88 -8.04 3.11
CA LYS A 80 30.79 -8.48 4.17
C LYS A 80 32.23 -8.18 3.74
N LYS A 81 32.79 -7.03 4.14
CA LYS A 81 34.25 -6.88 4.22
C LYS A 81 34.72 -7.83 5.32
N LYS A 82 35.26 -8.99 4.92
CA LYS A 82 36.10 -9.82 5.80
C LYS A 82 37.19 -8.91 6.37
N LYS A 83 37.18 -8.69 7.69
CA LYS A 83 38.36 -8.18 8.39
C LYS A 83 39.33 -9.35 8.56
N ASP A 84 40.47 -9.22 7.90
CA ASP A 84 41.65 -10.04 8.06
C ASP A 84 42.10 -10.05 9.54
N PRO A 85 42.40 -11.21 10.15
CA PRO A 85 42.95 -11.25 11.49
C PRO A 85 44.41 -10.81 11.46
N LYS A 86 44.67 -9.70 12.14
CA LYS A 86 45.96 -9.03 12.29
C LYS A 86 47.02 -10.00 12.85
N LYS A 87 48.18 -10.05 12.18
CA LYS A 87 49.42 -10.69 12.63
C LYS A 87 50.14 -9.81 13.66
#